data_AF-A0A4R6S546-F1
#
_entry.id   AF-A0A4R6S546-F1
#
_cell.length_a   1.000
_cell.length_b   1.000
_cell.length_c   1.000
_cell.angle_alpha   90.00
_cell.angle_beta   90.00
_cell.angle_gamma   90.00
#
_symmetry.space_group_name_H-M   'P 1'
#
loop_
_entity.id
_entity.type
_entity.pdbx_description
1 polymer ?
#
loop_
_entity_poly.entity_id
_entity_poly.type
_entity_poly.pdbx_seq_one_letter_code
_entity_poly.pdbx_strand_id
1 'polypeptide(L)'
;MDLTREELQAELASLRQQLAHERSRTAPSRGSAPRSTRNWAWTVLSTALITIGVLLAPVAVVSVWAQHELSDTAYFVDTFAPLAEDPAVQRFLADEAVTVIESQMDIDQLVDDVFSGLDELDLAPRARAALGLLQAPAAAGAKGLISDAVGQLVRSDAFAQIWKETLTITHAQFLKTAAGQQDSDTVDLHVNENALGDSPGEGS
;
A
#
# COMPACT_ATOMS: atom_id res chain seq x y z
N MET A 1 84.81 -15.89 -9.64
CA MET A 1 83.35 -15.95 -9.34
C MET A 1 82.63 -16.10 -10.67
N ASP A 2 82.74 -17.27 -11.32
CA ASP A 2 82.24 -17.49 -12.69
C ASP A 2 81.20 -18.62 -12.77
N LEU A 3 80.80 -19.18 -11.64
CA LEU A 3 79.87 -20.32 -11.58
C LEU A 3 78.38 -19.96 -11.72
N THR A 4 78.00 -18.73 -12.09
CA THR A 4 76.59 -18.31 -12.02
C THR A 4 75.89 -18.06 -13.36
N ARG A 5 76.59 -18.04 -14.51
CA ARG A 5 75.93 -17.80 -15.82
C ARG A 5 75.59 -19.07 -16.59
N GLU A 6 76.49 -20.05 -16.59
CA GLU A 6 76.22 -21.31 -17.32
C GLU A 6 75.15 -22.15 -16.63
N GLU A 7 75.12 -22.16 -15.29
CA GLU A 7 74.08 -22.86 -14.52
C GLU A 7 72.70 -22.22 -14.75
N LEU A 8 72.62 -20.88 -14.77
CA LEU A 8 71.39 -20.14 -15.08
C LEU A 8 70.90 -20.38 -16.52
N GLN A 9 71.82 -20.51 -17.48
CA GLN A 9 71.47 -20.82 -18.86
C GLN A 9 70.98 -22.25 -19.02
N ALA A 10 71.60 -23.20 -18.32
CA ALA A 10 71.16 -24.60 -18.28
C ALA A 10 69.78 -24.73 -17.64
N GLU A 11 69.52 -24.00 -16.55
CA GLU A 11 68.23 -24.00 -15.87
C GLU A 11 67.11 -23.40 -16.74
N LEU A 12 67.38 -22.29 -17.43
CA LEU A 12 66.43 -21.68 -18.38
C LEU A 12 66.08 -22.61 -19.56
N ALA A 13 67.05 -23.37 -20.07
CA ALA A 13 66.80 -24.35 -21.12
C ALA A 13 65.88 -25.47 -20.62
N SER A 14 66.11 -25.95 -19.40
CA SER A 14 65.29 -27.00 -18.79
C SER A 14 63.85 -26.54 -18.52
N LEU A 15 63.67 -25.31 -18.06
CA LEU A 15 62.36 -24.70 -17.79
C LEU A 15 61.55 -24.50 -19.07
N ARG A 16 62.19 -24.05 -20.16
CA ARG A 16 61.54 -23.92 -21.47
C ARG A 16 61.06 -25.27 -21.99
N GLN A 17 61.85 -26.32 -21.79
CA GLN A 17 61.50 -27.67 -22.22
C GLN A 17 60.36 -28.26 -21.38
N GLN A 18 60.33 -28.00 -20.06
CA GLN A 18 59.20 -28.36 -19.20
C GLN A 18 57.91 -27.67 -19.61
N LEU A 19 57.95 -26.36 -19.88
CA LEU A 19 56.77 -25.61 -20.35
C LEU A 19 56.28 -26.10 -21.72
N ALA A 20 57.17 -26.48 -22.63
CA ALA A 20 56.77 -27.09 -23.91
C ALA A 20 56.07 -28.43 -23.69
N HIS A 21 56.56 -29.24 -22.75
CA HIS A 21 55.96 -30.53 -22.40
C HIS A 21 54.59 -30.37 -21.71
N GLU A 22 54.43 -29.38 -20.82
CA GLU A 22 53.13 -29.06 -20.21
C GLU A 22 52.13 -28.51 -21.21
N ARG A 23 52.53 -27.60 -22.10
CA ARG A 23 51.66 -27.10 -23.19
C ARG A 23 51.20 -28.21 -24.11
N SER A 24 52.03 -29.24 -24.30
CA SER A 24 51.66 -30.44 -25.06
C SER A 24 50.61 -31.28 -24.34
N ARG A 25 50.64 -31.32 -23.00
CA ARG A 25 49.63 -32.02 -22.16
C ARG A 25 48.33 -31.23 -21.99
N THR A 26 48.40 -29.89 -22.01
CA THR A 26 47.22 -29.01 -21.85
C THR A 26 46.62 -28.55 -23.17
N ALA A 27 47.23 -28.83 -24.32
CA ALA A 27 46.57 -28.67 -25.60
C ALA A 27 45.37 -29.63 -25.66
N PRO A 28 44.12 -29.14 -25.69
CA PRO A 28 42.97 -30.02 -25.79
C PRO A 28 43.06 -30.77 -27.12
N SER A 29 43.11 -32.10 -27.04
CA SER A 29 42.84 -32.97 -28.18
C SER A 29 41.48 -32.56 -28.74
N ARG A 30 41.48 -31.90 -29.91
CA ARG A 30 40.27 -31.69 -30.73
C ARG A 30 39.86 -33.05 -31.30
N GLY A 31 39.41 -33.92 -30.41
CA GLY A 31 38.80 -35.20 -30.69
C GLY A 31 37.28 -35.03 -30.68
N SER A 32 36.68 -35.41 -31.79
CA SER A 32 35.25 -35.38 -32.09
C SER A 32 34.38 -35.87 -30.91
N ALA A 33 33.42 -35.04 -30.48
CA ALA A 33 32.49 -35.39 -29.42
C ALA A 33 31.61 -36.60 -29.81
N PRO A 34 31.38 -37.58 -28.90
CA PRO A 34 30.41 -38.64 -29.12
C PRO A 34 28.98 -38.12 -28.93
N ARG A 35 28.08 -38.66 -29.77
CA ARG A 35 26.64 -38.39 -29.78
C ARG A 35 26.02 -38.90 -28.48
N SER A 36 25.29 -38.05 -27.77
CA SER A 36 24.35 -38.51 -26.75
C SER A 36 23.04 -37.72 -26.88
N THR A 37 21.98 -38.43 -27.24
CA THR A 37 20.61 -37.93 -27.36
C THR A 37 19.90 -37.88 -26.01
N ARG A 38 20.57 -38.30 -24.93
CA ARG A 38 20.02 -38.34 -23.56
C ARG A 38 20.14 -37.00 -22.83
N ASN A 39 20.99 -36.11 -23.32
CA ASN A 39 21.26 -34.80 -22.75
C ASN A 39 20.13 -33.84 -23.08
N TRP A 40 19.36 -34.07 -24.14
CA TRP A 40 18.27 -33.15 -24.51
C TRP A 40 17.13 -33.17 -23.48
N ALA A 41 16.77 -34.34 -22.95
CA ALA A 41 15.80 -34.42 -21.85
C ALA A 41 16.29 -33.71 -20.59
N TRP A 42 17.59 -33.80 -20.30
CA TRP A 42 18.22 -33.09 -19.18
C TRP A 42 18.39 -31.60 -19.44
N THR A 43 18.60 -31.18 -20.70
CA THR A 43 18.64 -29.78 -21.10
C THR A 43 17.24 -29.17 -21.07
N VAL A 44 16.21 -29.85 -21.54
CA VAL A 44 14.82 -29.38 -21.43
C VAL A 44 14.41 -29.28 -19.97
N LEU A 45 14.77 -30.26 -19.14
CA LEU A 45 14.53 -30.21 -17.70
C LEU A 45 15.29 -29.06 -17.03
N SER A 46 16.56 -28.85 -17.40
CA SER A 46 17.38 -27.75 -16.85
C SER A 46 16.85 -26.39 -17.29
N THR A 47 16.51 -26.23 -18.57
CA THR A 47 15.88 -25.03 -19.10
C THR A 47 14.58 -24.78 -18.35
N ALA A 48 13.69 -25.78 -18.23
CA ALA A 48 12.44 -25.64 -17.50
C ALA A 48 12.66 -25.26 -16.02
N LEU A 49 13.63 -25.87 -15.33
CA LEU A 49 13.98 -25.49 -13.96
C LEU A 49 14.49 -24.05 -13.86
N ILE A 50 15.31 -23.62 -14.83
CA ILE A 50 15.81 -22.24 -14.90
C ILE A 50 14.65 -21.28 -15.19
N THR A 51 13.74 -21.58 -16.12
CA THR A 51 12.58 -20.73 -16.39
C THR A 51 11.66 -20.63 -15.17
N ILE A 52 11.40 -21.75 -14.49
CA ILE A 52 10.62 -21.78 -13.25
C ILE A 52 11.32 -20.97 -12.17
N GLY A 53 12.64 -21.12 -12.00
CA GLY A 53 13.43 -20.34 -11.04
C GLY A 53 13.43 -18.85 -11.35
N VAL A 54 13.52 -18.46 -12.62
CA VAL A 54 13.47 -17.06 -13.08
C VAL A 54 12.07 -16.47 -12.90
N LEU A 55 11.00 -17.27 -13.02
CA LEU A 55 9.64 -16.83 -12.72
C LEU A 55 9.38 -16.77 -11.21
N LEU A 56 9.94 -17.70 -10.43
CA LEU A 56 9.81 -17.72 -8.97
C LEU A 56 10.65 -16.63 -8.29
N ALA A 57 11.79 -16.25 -8.86
CA ALA A 57 12.68 -15.25 -8.29
C ALA A 57 11.97 -13.90 -8.01
N PRO A 58 11.29 -13.25 -8.98
CA PRO A 58 10.54 -12.02 -8.71
C PRO A 58 9.37 -12.26 -7.75
N VAL A 59 8.69 -13.41 -7.82
CA VAL A 59 7.58 -13.75 -6.90
C VAL A 59 8.07 -13.92 -5.46
N ALA A 60 9.25 -14.50 -5.26
CA ALA A 60 9.89 -14.67 -3.96
C ALA A 60 10.35 -13.33 -3.37
N VAL A 61 10.90 -12.44 -4.20
CA VAL A 61 11.27 -11.07 -3.78
C VAL A 61 10.05 -10.30 -3.28
N VAL A 62 8.92 -10.38 -3.99
CA VAL A 62 7.65 -9.76 -3.56
C VAL A 62 7.12 -10.39 -2.27
N SER A 63 7.22 -11.72 -2.11
CA SER A 63 6.76 -12.41 -0.90
C SER A 63 7.55 -12.03 0.35
N VAL A 64 8.87 -11.83 0.23
CA VAL A 64 9.73 -11.45 1.37
C VAL A 64 9.42 -10.03 1.86
N TRP A 65 9.16 -9.09 0.95
CA TRP A 65 8.74 -7.73 1.31
C TRP A 65 7.32 -7.70 1.90
N ALA A 66 6.40 -8.46 1.32
CA ALA A 66 5.07 -8.63 1.88
C ALA A 66 5.14 -9.16 3.31
N GLN A 67 6.03 -10.12 3.61
CA GLN A 67 6.12 -10.69 4.96
C GLN A 67 6.60 -9.68 6.02
N HIS A 68 7.52 -8.78 5.70
CA HIS A 68 8.00 -7.77 6.65
C HIS A 68 6.98 -6.64 6.84
N GLU A 69 6.43 -6.13 5.75
CA GLU A 69 5.47 -5.02 5.78
C GLU A 69 4.11 -5.41 6.38
N LEU A 70 3.65 -6.62 6.05
CA LEU A 70 2.40 -7.16 6.60
C LEU A 70 2.56 -7.50 8.08
N SER A 71 3.76 -7.87 8.54
CA SER A 71 3.98 -8.15 9.96
C SER A 71 3.91 -6.86 10.78
N ASP A 72 4.52 -5.76 10.32
CA ASP A 72 4.43 -4.46 11.00
C ASP A 72 3.01 -3.91 10.95
N THR A 73 2.34 -4.00 9.79
CA THR A 73 0.94 -3.57 9.64
C THR A 73 0.00 -4.40 10.52
N ALA A 74 0.14 -5.74 10.50
CA ALA A 74 -0.70 -6.62 11.29
C ALA A 74 -0.48 -6.40 12.79
N TYR A 75 0.77 -6.22 13.23
CA TYR A 75 1.09 -5.93 14.63
C TYR A 75 0.54 -4.56 15.07
N PHE A 76 0.66 -3.53 14.24
CA PHE A 76 0.08 -2.22 14.49
C PHE A 76 -1.44 -2.31 14.63
N VAL A 77 -2.11 -2.96 13.67
CA VAL A 77 -3.56 -3.13 13.68
C VAL A 77 -4.01 -3.95 14.88
N ASP A 78 -3.31 -5.03 15.24
CA ASP A 78 -3.65 -5.86 16.41
C ASP A 78 -3.51 -5.08 17.74
N THR A 79 -2.57 -4.14 17.80
CA THR A 79 -2.36 -3.27 18.97
C THR A 79 -3.47 -2.23 19.12
N PHE A 80 -3.93 -1.60 18.03
CA PHE A 80 -4.84 -0.45 18.08
C PHE A 80 -6.29 -0.76 17.69
N ALA A 81 -6.57 -1.88 17.03
CA ALA A 81 -7.94 -2.29 16.71
C ALA A 81 -8.81 -2.50 17.95
N PRO A 82 -8.33 -3.07 19.07
CA PRO A 82 -9.13 -3.23 20.29
C PRO A 82 -9.62 -1.90 20.90
N LEU A 83 -8.99 -0.77 20.57
CA LEU A 83 -9.45 0.54 21.05
C LEU A 83 -10.86 0.91 20.56
N ALA A 84 -11.31 0.37 19.42
CA ALA A 84 -12.67 0.57 18.95
C ALA A 84 -13.73 -0.05 19.87
N GLU A 85 -13.33 -1.04 20.67
CA GLU A 85 -14.19 -1.74 21.64
C GLU A 85 -14.08 -1.13 23.04
N ASP A 86 -13.17 -0.17 23.26
CA ASP A 86 -13.00 0.50 24.56
C ASP A 86 -14.19 1.43 24.86
N PRO A 87 -14.94 1.22 25.97
CA PRO A 87 -16.08 2.06 26.34
C PRO A 87 -15.75 3.54 26.56
N ALA A 88 -14.50 3.89 26.87
CA ALA A 88 -14.07 5.28 26.98
C ALA A 88 -13.92 5.93 25.60
N VAL A 89 -13.30 5.22 24.65
CA VAL A 89 -13.11 5.70 23.27
C VAL A 89 -14.45 5.78 22.55
N GLN A 90 -15.31 4.77 22.69
CA GLN A 90 -16.63 4.76 22.09
C GLN A 90 -17.51 5.92 22.56
N ARG A 91 -17.50 6.23 23.86
CA ARG A 91 -18.23 7.39 24.40
C ARG A 91 -17.69 8.69 23.83
N PHE A 92 -16.37 8.87 23.84
CA PHE A 92 -15.75 10.07 23.28
C PHE A 92 -16.09 10.28 21.80
N LEU A 93 -15.99 9.24 20.97
CA LEU A 93 -16.33 9.32 19.55
C LEU A 93 -17.82 9.59 19.32
N ALA A 94 -18.69 9.00 20.14
CA ALA A 94 -20.13 9.24 20.06
C ALA A 94 -20.48 10.69 20.43
N ASP A 95 -19.93 11.20 21.54
CA ASP A 95 -20.15 12.57 22.00
C ASP A 95 -19.63 13.58 20.96
N GLU A 96 -18.49 13.31 20.34
CA GLU A 96 -17.93 14.18 19.32
C GLU A 96 -18.72 14.14 18.01
N ALA A 97 -19.20 12.96 17.61
CA ALA A 97 -20.08 12.84 16.46
C ALA A 97 -21.42 13.58 16.68
N VAL A 98 -21.99 13.50 17.89
CA VAL A 98 -23.19 14.27 18.26
C VAL A 98 -22.90 15.77 18.20
N THR A 99 -21.77 16.21 18.77
CA THR A 99 -21.36 17.62 18.75
C THR A 99 -21.23 18.15 17.32
N VAL A 100 -20.61 17.37 16.42
CA VAL A 100 -20.50 17.73 15.00
C VAL A 100 -21.88 17.81 14.35
N ILE A 101 -22.77 16.85 14.62
CA ILE A 101 -24.14 16.86 14.08
C ILE A 101 -24.90 18.10 14.55
N GLU A 102 -24.86 18.42 15.85
CA GLU A 102 -25.51 19.61 16.42
C GLU A 102 -24.91 20.91 15.86
N SER A 103 -23.60 20.93 15.55
CA SER A 103 -22.96 22.11 14.94
C SER A 103 -23.39 22.35 13.48
N GLN A 104 -23.75 21.29 12.75
CA GLN A 104 -24.19 21.36 11.35
C GLN A 104 -25.72 21.48 11.23
N MET A 105 -26.46 21.01 12.23
CA MET A 105 -27.90 20.97 12.27
C MET A 105 -28.39 21.47 13.62
N ASP A 106 -28.93 22.69 13.64
CA ASP A 106 -29.52 23.27 14.85
C ASP A 106 -30.88 22.64 15.13
N ILE A 107 -30.86 21.59 15.97
CA ILE A 107 -32.05 20.83 16.33
C ILE A 107 -33.02 21.68 17.14
N ASP A 108 -32.51 22.62 17.95
CA ASP A 108 -33.36 23.52 18.71
C ASP A 108 -34.12 24.44 17.75
N GLN A 109 -33.42 25.01 16.77
CA GLN A 109 -34.04 25.83 15.73
C GLN A 109 -35.06 25.04 14.90
N LEU A 110 -34.75 23.81 14.49
CA LEU A 110 -35.67 23.00 13.68
C LEU A 110 -36.96 22.67 14.46
N VAL A 111 -36.84 22.38 15.76
CA VAL A 111 -37.99 22.16 16.63
C VAL A 111 -38.76 23.47 16.80
N ASP A 112 -38.08 24.58 17.06
CA ASP A 112 -38.69 25.90 17.21
C ASP A 112 -39.48 26.30 15.95
N ASP A 113 -38.94 26.08 14.76
CA ASP A 113 -39.61 26.36 13.49
C ASP A 113 -40.90 25.53 13.33
N VAL A 114 -40.86 24.24 13.70
CA VAL A 114 -42.03 23.36 13.65
C VAL A 114 -43.11 23.82 14.63
N PHE A 115 -42.74 24.13 15.88
CA PHE A 115 -43.69 24.58 16.89
C PHE A 115 -44.24 25.99 16.59
N SER A 116 -43.42 26.87 16.02
CA SER A 116 -43.85 28.19 15.54
C SER A 116 -44.90 28.06 14.42
N GLY A 117 -44.70 27.15 13.48
CA GLY A 117 -45.70 26.85 12.44
C GLY A 117 -47.00 26.27 13.00
N LEU A 118 -46.94 25.51 14.11
CA LEU A 118 -48.14 25.02 14.80
C LEU A 118 -48.87 26.14 15.55
N ASP A 119 -48.17 27.15 16.04
CA ASP A 119 -48.76 28.33 16.68
C ASP A 119 -49.49 29.24 15.68
N GLU A 120 -49.12 29.20 14.39
CA GLU A 120 -49.83 29.89 13.30
C GLU A 120 -51.20 29.27 12.99
N LEU A 121 -51.46 28.03 13.42
CA LEU A 121 -52.78 27.43 13.33
C LEU A 121 -53.72 28.04 14.38
N ASP A 122 -55.01 28.13 14.06
CA ASP A 122 -56.05 28.65 14.97
C ASP A 122 -56.41 27.62 16.07
N LEU A 123 -55.42 27.32 16.93
CA LEU A 123 -55.53 26.39 18.03
C LEU A 123 -56.19 27.07 19.24
N ALA A 124 -56.99 26.31 19.99
CA ALA A 124 -57.56 26.79 21.25
C ALA A 124 -56.45 27.17 22.26
N PRO A 125 -56.64 28.19 23.12
CA PRO A 125 -55.60 28.69 24.04
C PRO A 125 -54.98 27.61 24.95
N ARG A 126 -55.79 26.63 25.39
CA ARG A 126 -55.30 25.49 26.19
C ARG A 126 -54.37 24.57 25.39
N ALA A 127 -54.59 24.39 24.09
CA ALA A 127 -53.76 23.55 23.25
C ALA A 127 -52.39 24.19 23.01
N ARG A 128 -52.35 25.50 22.72
CA ARG A 128 -51.09 26.26 22.59
C ARG A 128 -50.24 26.22 23.85
N ALA A 129 -50.86 26.44 25.01
CA ALA A 129 -50.16 26.34 26.29
C ALA A 129 -49.57 24.93 26.52
N ALA A 130 -50.28 23.87 26.12
CA ALA A 130 -49.77 22.51 26.22
C ALA A 130 -48.63 22.23 25.23
N LEU A 131 -48.69 22.77 24.00
CA LEU A 131 -47.63 22.63 23.00
C LEU A 131 -46.33 23.32 23.42
N GLY A 132 -46.40 24.54 23.95
CA GLY A 132 -45.21 25.25 24.43
C GLY A 132 -44.48 24.52 25.57
N LEU A 133 -45.21 23.75 26.39
CA LEU A 133 -44.61 22.89 27.42
C LEU A 133 -43.89 21.66 26.85
N LEU A 134 -44.27 21.22 25.64
CA LEU A 134 -43.71 20.04 24.98
C LEU A 134 -42.50 20.36 24.08
N GLN A 135 -42.32 21.62 23.70
CA GLN A 135 -41.23 22.05 22.81
C GLN A 135 -39.85 21.64 23.34
N ALA A 136 -39.52 22.03 24.58
CA ALA A 136 -38.22 21.68 25.18
C ALA A 136 -38.03 20.15 25.38
N PRO A 137 -39.01 19.39 25.91
CA PRO A 137 -38.95 17.93 25.94
C PRO A 137 -38.83 17.27 24.56
N ALA A 138 -39.44 17.84 23.52
CA ALA A 138 -39.35 17.32 22.15
C ALA A 138 -37.94 17.52 21.58
N ALA A 139 -37.34 18.69 21.76
CA ALA A 139 -35.94 18.96 21.37
C ALA A 139 -34.97 18.02 22.12
N ALA A 140 -35.12 17.90 23.44
CA ALA A 140 -34.32 16.98 24.25
C ALA A 140 -34.50 15.51 23.81
N GLY A 141 -35.72 15.11 23.47
CA GLY A 141 -36.01 13.78 22.95
C GLY A 141 -35.34 13.51 21.60
N ALA A 142 -35.38 14.46 20.68
CA ALA A 142 -34.72 14.35 19.38
C ALA A 142 -33.19 14.20 19.52
N LYS A 143 -32.57 15.06 20.35
CA LYS A 143 -31.14 14.98 20.68
C LYS A 143 -30.78 13.63 21.32
N GLY A 144 -31.60 13.14 22.25
CA GLY A 144 -31.43 11.83 22.88
C GLY A 144 -31.47 10.68 21.88
N LEU A 145 -32.43 10.68 20.96
CA LEU A 145 -32.52 9.66 19.91
C LEU A 145 -31.29 9.62 18.99
N ILE A 146 -30.76 10.80 18.65
CA ILE A 146 -29.55 10.90 17.83
C ILE A 146 -28.35 10.38 18.62
N SER A 147 -28.18 10.79 19.87
CA SER A 147 -27.11 10.30 20.75
C SER A 147 -27.18 8.79 20.91
N ASP A 148 -28.37 8.22 21.11
CA ASP A 148 -28.57 6.78 21.22
C ASP A 148 -28.24 6.06 19.91
N ALA A 149 -28.68 6.59 18.76
CA ALA A 149 -28.42 6.01 17.45
C ALA A 149 -26.92 6.02 17.10
N VAL A 150 -26.24 7.15 17.35
CA VAL A 150 -24.79 7.27 17.17
C VAL A 150 -24.06 6.33 18.13
N GLY A 151 -24.45 6.31 19.40
CA GLY A 151 -23.86 5.40 20.39
C GLY A 151 -24.03 3.94 20.01
N GLN A 152 -25.19 3.56 19.47
CA GLN A 152 -25.45 2.20 18.98
C GLN A 152 -24.58 1.86 17.78
N LEU A 153 -24.37 2.81 16.86
CA LEU A 153 -23.50 2.64 15.70
C LEU A 153 -22.04 2.47 16.12
N VAL A 154 -21.52 3.32 17.00
CA VAL A 154 -20.12 3.26 17.47
C VAL A 154 -19.85 1.99 18.27
N ARG A 155 -20.83 1.48 19.02
CA ARG A 155 -20.73 0.19 19.73
C ARG A 155 -20.88 -1.04 18.84
N SER A 156 -21.21 -0.87 17.56
CA SER A 156 -21.52 -2.00 16.69
C SER A 156 -20.26 -2.73 16.21
N ASP A 157 -20.41 -4.04 15.95
CA ASP A 157 -19.36 -4.85 15.33
C ASP A 157 -18.93 -4.28 13.97
N ALA A 158 -19.87 -3.66 13.24
CA ALA A 158 -19.60 -3.02 11.95
C ALA A 158 -18.61 -1.85 12.10
N PHE A 159 -18.77 -1.03 13.15
CA PHE A 159 -17.83 0.05 13.45
C PHE A 159 -16.43 -0.51 13.74
N ALA A 160 -16.32 -1.57 14.54
CA ALA A 160 -15.04 -2.21 14.82
C ALA A 160 -14.34 -2.73 13.55
N GLN A 161 -15.09 -3.29 12.59
CA GLN A 161 -14.53 -3.71 11.30
C GLN A 161 -14.03 -2.51 10.46
N ILE A 162 -14.84 -1.45 10.35
CA ILE A 162 -14.47 -0.24 9.61
C ILE A 162 -13.24 0.42 10.24
N TRP A 163 -13.18 0.47 11.58
CA TRP A 163 -12.02 0.98 12.31
C TRP A 163 -10.75 0.19 11.97
N LYS A 164 -10.84 -1.15 12.03
CA LYS A 164 -9.72 -2.04 11.69
C LYS A 164 -9.26 -1.87 10.24
N GLU A 165 -10.20 -1.79 9.30
CA GLU A 165 -9.91 -1.56 7.89
C GLU A 165 -9.26 -0.19 7.67
N THR A 166 -9.78 0.85 8.32
CA THR A 166 -9.23 2.21 8.27
C THR A 166 -7.79 2.24 8.78
N LEU A 167 -7.51 1.65 9.96
CA LEU A 167 -6.15 1.54 10.49
C LEU A 167 -5.21 0.82 9.52
N THR A 168 -5.69 -0.25 8.89
CA THR A 168 -4.93 -1.03 7.91
C THR A 168 -4.58 -0.17 6.69
N ILE A 169 -5.57 0.53 6.12
CA ILE A 169 -5.38 1.38 4.94
C ILE A 169 -4.46 2.55 5.25
N THR A 170 -4.67 3.26 6.37
CA THR A 170 -3.87 4.42 6.77
C THR A 170 -2.41 4.02 6.99
N HIS A 171 -2.15 2.91 7.68
CA HIS A 171 -0.78 2.44 7.90
C HIS A 171 -0.12 2.04 6.57
N ALA A 172 -0.83 1.32 5.69
CA ALA A 172 -0.32 0.97 4.36
C ALA A 172 -0.03 2.20 3.49
N GLN A 173 -0.84 3.26 3.55
CA GLN A 173 -0.60 4.51 2.83
C GLN A 173 0.60 5.28 3.39
N PHE A 174 0.74 5.31 4.72
CA PHE A 174 1.88 5.92 5.40
C PHE A 174 3.19 5.25 4.96
N LEU A 175 3.23 3.93 4.96
CA LEU A 175 4.37 3.14 4.53
C LEU A 175 4.73 3.36 3.06
N LYS A 176 3.74 3.42 2.16
CA LYS A 176 3.96 3.76 0.73
C LYS A 176 4.61 5.13 0.55
N THR A 177 4.20 6.10 1.36
CA THR A 177 4.76 7.46 1.32
C THR A 177 6.17 7.48 1.93
N ALA A 178 6.40 6.77 3.04
CA ALA A 178 7.69 6.67 3.71
C ALA A 178 8.74 5.89 2.89
N ALA A 179 8.31 4.87 2.14
CA ALA A 179 9.16 4.10 1.23
C ALA A 179 9.60 4.92 -0.01
N GLY A 180 9.20 6.18 -0.12
CA GLY A 180 9.57 7.06 -1.24
C GLY A 180 8.90 6.67 -2.55
N GLN A 181 7.81 5.92 -2.50
CA GLN A 181 6.99 5.58 -3.67
C GLN A 181 6.05 6.75 -4.03
N GLN A 182 6.61 7.96 -4.14
CA GLN A 182 6.01 8.96 -5.00
C GLN A 182 6.40 8.57 -6.43
N ASP A 183 5.40 8.44 -7.29
CA ASP A 183 5.57 8.25 -8.73
C ASP A 183 6.76 9.05 -9.25
N SER A 184 7.83 8.32 -9.59
CA SER A 184 8.82 8.75 -10.57
C SER A 184 8.23 8.85 -11.98
N ASP A 185 6.91 8.81 -12.13
CA ASP A 185 6.17 8.91 -13.38
C ASP A 185 5.91 10.36 -13.83
N THR A 186 6.47 11.36 -13.11
CA THR A 186 6.45 12.78 -13.56
C THR A 186 7.72 13.23 -14.30
N VAL A 187 8.54 12.30 -14.81
CA VAL A 187 9.68 12.62 -15.68
C VAL A 187 9.68 11.73 -16.92
N ASP A 188 8.72 11.93 -17.83
CA ASP A 188 8.98 12.06 -19.27
C ASP A 188 7.70 12.47 -20.02
N LEU A 189 7.14 13.64 -19.72
CA LEU A 189 6.45 14.36 -20.80
C LEU A 189 7.55 15.11 -21.54
N HIS A 190 8.25 14.39 -22.43
CA HIS A 190 8.89 14.98 -23.60
C HIS A 190 7.83 15.87 -24.25
N VAL A 191 7.88 17.16 -23.94
CA VAL A 191 7.19 18.19 -24.70
C VAL A 191 7.81 18.13 -26.08
N ASN A 192 7.15 17.40 -26.99
CA ASN A 192 7.45 17.42 -28.40
C ASN A 192 7.12 18.82 -28.93
N GLU A 193 8.09 19.73 -28.81
CA GLU A 193 8.15 21.00 -29.52
C GLU A 193 8.29 20.73 -31.04
N ASN A 194 7.27 20.16 -31.67
CA ASN A 194 7.22 20.07 -33.14
C ASN A 194 5.78 20.15 -33.68
N ALA A 195 5.02 21.11 -33.18
CA ALA A 195 3.74 21.52 -33.79
C ALA A 195 3.66 23.05 -34.02
N LEU A 196 4.79 23.76 -33.96
CA LEU A 196 4.95 25.06 -34.60
C LEU A 196 5.31 24.84 -36.06
N GLY A 197 4.32 24.60 -36.90
CA GLY A 197 4.55 24.48 -38.32
C GLY A 197 3.37 23.96 -39.12
N ASP A 198 2.22 24.64 -39.08
CA ASP A 198 1.59 25.04 -40.32
C ASP A 198 0.53 26.12 -40.05
N SER A 199 0.81 27.33 -40.52
CA SER A 199 -0.19 28.37 -40.70
C SER A 199 0.02 28.93 -42.09
N PRO A 200 -0.93 28.65 -42.99
CA PRO A 200 -1.46 29.66 -43.89
C PRO A 200 -2.98 29.72 -43.64
N GLY A 201 -3.59 30.88 -43.43
CA GLY A 201 -3.66 31.91 -44.46
C GLY A 201 -4.67 31.48 -45.53
N GLU A 202 -5.59 32.38 -45.86
CA GLU A 202 -6.67 32.25 -46.86
C GLU A 202 -8.00 31.72 -46.31
N GLY A 203 -9.15 32.37 -46.49
CA GLY A 203 -9.47 33.56 -47.28
C GLY A 203 -10.97 33.59 -47.54
N SER A 204 -11.55 34.78 -47.39
CA SER A 204 -12.87 35.24 -47.88
C SER A 204 -14.14 34.60 -47.33
#